data_AF-A0A938DQ50-F1
#
_entry.id   AF-A0A938DQ50-F1
#
_cell.length_a   1.000
_cell.length_b   1.000
_cell.length_c   1.000
_cell.angle_alpha   90.00
_cell.angle_beta   90.00
_cell.angle_gamma   90.00
#
_symmetry.space_group_name_H-M   'P 1'
#
loop_
_entity.id
_entity.type
_entity.pdbx_description
1 polymer ?
#
loop_
_entity_poly.entity_id
_entity_poly.type
_entity_poly.pdbx_seq_one_letter_code
_entity_poly.pdbx_strand_id
1 'polypeptide(L)'
;MADSPDIEFDAEDARTWMLAVGSGEATALTVDDDTGLFGSRVALLDFDPSDLDHVRRLVPHTRVAPTPGVDSAIAISGSSAQGRIQLFPGDLDFFERINIHAPDEATAHAMLRDAIHRTAIRAFAEPDIVLVECNLGVYTEAVDERGRKKDAGDSIEWAPADVVAKEITVTAVSDGTPRTYRWDEAPLVGGWFYFGWVA
;
A
#
# COMPACT_ATOMS: atom_id res chain seq x y z
N MET A 1 9.55 39.58 16.22
CA MET A 1 8.26 39.28 15.59
C MET A 1 8.55 38.14 14.65
N ALA A 2 8.18 36.93 15.03
CA ALA A 2 8.52 35.73 14.26
C ALA A 2 7.67 35.71 13.00
N ASP A 3 8.30 35.58 11.83
CA ASP A 3 7.60 35.22 10.59
C ASP A 3 6.88 33.90 10.84
N SER A 4 5.55 33.93 10.73
CA SER A 4 4.79 32.71 10.56
C SER A 4 5.26 32.06 9.25
N PRO A 5 5.35 30.72 9.17
CA PRO A 5 5.56 30.08 7.88
C PRO A 5 4.32 30.39 7.02
N ASP A 6 4.45 31.34 6.11
CA ASP A 6 3.42 31.61 5.12
C ASP A 6 3.31 30.37 4.24
N ILE A 7 2.24 29.61 4.45
CA ILE A 7 1.83 28.54 3.54
C ILE A 7 1.41 29.25 2.26
N GLU A 8 2.24 29.19 1.22
CA GLU A 8 1.88 29.69 -0.11
C GLU A 8 0.83 28.75 -0.72
N PHE A 9 -0.43 29.16 -0.75
CA PHE A 9 -1.47 28.46 -1.49
C PHE A 9 -2.14 29.42 -2.48
N ASP A 10 -2.57 28.91 -3.64
CA ASP A 10 -3.40 29.68 -4.54
C ASP A 10 -4.80 29.85 -3.91
N ALA A 11 -5.13 31.09 -3.56
CA ALA A 11 -6.35 31.40 -2.83
C ALA A 11 -7.64 31.11 -3.62
N GLU A 12 -7.59 31.15 -4.96
CA GLU A 12 -8.73 30.85 -5.81
C GLU A 12 -8.94 29.34 -5.95
N ASP A 13 -7.87 28.56 -6.10
CA ASP A 13 -7.94 27.09 -6.13
C ASP A 13 -8.39 26.54 -4.78
N ALA A 14 -7.84 27.05 -3.68
CA ALA A 14 -8.27 26.69 -2.33
C ALA A 14 -9.76 27.01 -2.09
N ARG A 15 -10.24 28.16 -2.55
CA ARG A 15 -11.67 28.53 -2.45
C ARG A 15 -12.53 27.56 -3.24
N THR A 16 -12.13 27.22 -4.46
CA THR A 16 -12.86 26.28 -5.34
C THR A 16 -12.96 24.90 -4.69
N TRP A 17 -11.85 24.41 -4.15
CA TRP A 17 -11.80 23.15 -3.42
C TRP A 17 -12.69 23.14 -2.17
N MET A 18 -12.63 24.19 -1.33
CA MET A 18 -13.48 24.31 -0.13
C MET A 18 -14.97 24.34 -0.47
N LEU A 19 -15.35 25.00 -1.57
CA LEU A 19 -16.74 25.00 -2.05
C LEU A 19 -17.19 23.62 -2.53
N ALA A 20 -16.32 22.86 -3.21
CA ALA A 20 -16.62 21.48 -3.61
C ALA A 20 -16.80 20.55 -2.39
N VAL A 21 -15.98 20.72 -1.35
CA VAL A 21 -16.15 19.99 -0.07
C VAL A 21 -17.48 20.35 0.60
N GLY A 22 -17.79 21.65 0.71
CA GLY A 22 -18.98 22.15 1.42
C GLY A 22 -20.32 21.94 0.70
N SER A 23 -20.29 21.74 -0.63
CA SER A 23 -21.49 21.52 -1.45
C SER A 23 -21.97 20.07 -1.50
N GLY A 24 -21.26 19.14 -0.86
CA GLY A 24 -21.56 17.71 -0.94
C GLY A 24 -21.07 17.04 -2.22
N GLU A 25 -20.31 17.76 -3.06
CA GLU A 25 -19.65 17.20 -4.26
C GLU A 25 -18.35 16.46 -3.94
N ALA A 26 -17.96 16.37 -2.67
CA ALA A 26 -16.74 15.69 -2.23
C ALA A 26 -16.62 14.24 -2.70
N THR A 27 -17.75 13.55 -2.83
CA THR A 27 -17.84 12.16 -3.31
C THR A 27 -18.28 12.05 -4.76
N ALA A 28 -18.53 13.17 -5.45
CA ALA A 28 -18.90 13.15 -6.86
C ALA A 28 -17.70 12.64 -7.66
N LEU A 29 -17.95 11.65 -8.51
CA LEU A 29 -16.94 11.10 -9.41
C LEU A 29 -16.84 11.98 -10.65
N THR A 30 -15.61 12.30 -11.06
CA THR A 30 -15.35 13.10 -12.26
C THR A 30 -14.16 12.52 -13.03
N VAL A 31 -14.04 12.91 -14.29
CA VAL A 31 -12.95 12.54 -15.19
C VAL A 31 -12.26 13.83 -15.58
N ASP A 32 -10.95 13.84 -15.50
CA ASP A 32 -10.11 14.88 -16.09
C ASP A 32 -9.73 14.42 -17.50
N ASP A 33 -10.32 15.05 -18.52
CA ASP A 33 -10.17 14.63 -19.92
C ASP A 33 -8.75 14.86 -20.46
N ASP A 34 -7.98 15.78 -19.87
CA ASP A 34 -6.63 16.11 -20.32
C ASP A 34 -5.61 15.06 -19.83
N THR A 35 -5.76 14.60 -18.59
CA THR A 35 -4.85 13.64 -17.94
C THR A 35 -5.34 12.20 -18.02
N GLY A 36 -6.63 11.99 -18.27
CA GLY A 36 -7.32 10.71 -18.23
C GLY A 36 -7.58 10.17 -16.82
N LEU A 37 -7.38 10.99 -15.78
CA LEU A 37 -7.64 10.61 -14.40
C LEU A 37 -9.14 10.56 -14.10
N PHE A 38 -9.53 9.63 -13.24
CA PHE A 38 -10.90 9.48 -12.76
C PHE A 38 -10.89 9.23 -11.25
N GLY A 39 -11.76 9.91 -10.52
CA GLY A 39 -11.80 9.82 -9.07
C GLY A 39 -12.77 10.80 -8.45
N SER A 40 -12.64 11.02 -7.14
CA SER A 40 -13.45 12.04 -6.47
C SER A 40 -13.05 13.44 -6.96
N ARG A 41 -14.05 14.29 -7.15
CA ARG A 41 -13.86 15.67 -7.61
C ARG A 41 -12.91 16.47 -6.73
N VAL A 42 -13.03 16.31 -5.42
CA VAL A 42 -12.17 17.01 -4.45
C VAL A 42 -10.71 16.54 -4.52
N ALA A 43 -10.46 15.25 -4.75
CA ALA A 43 -9.10 14.76 -4.95
C ALA A 43 -8.51 15.26 -6.28
N LEU A 44 -9.29 15.22 -7.37
CA LEU A 44 -8.81 15.67 -8.68
C LEU A 44 -8.54 17.18 -8.77
N LEU A 45 -9.26 18.00 -8.00
CA LEU A 45 -8.97 19.44 -7.91
C LEU A 45 -7.59 19.73 -7.29
N ASP A 46 -7.20 18.94 -6.28
CA ASP A 46 -5.95 19.11 -5.52
C ASP A 46 -4.76 18.35 -6.14
N PHE A 47 -5.02 17.42 -7.05
CA PHE A 47 -3.98 16.62 -7.67
C PHE A 47 -3.14 17.45 -8.65
N ASP A 48 -1.81 17.39 -8.54
CA ASP A 48 -0.89 18.00 -9.50
C ASP A 48 -0.58 17.01 -10.64
N PRO A 49 -0.94 17.31 -11.90
CA PRO A 49 -0.65 16.45 -13.05
C PRO A 49 0.85 16.17 -13.26
N SER A 50 1.75 17.01 -12.74
CA SER A 50 3.18 16.76 -12.81
C SER A 50 3.62 15.55 -11.96
N ASP A 51 2.84 15.17 -10.95
CA ASP A 51 3.07 13.97 -10.15
C ASP A 51 2.71 12.67 -10.91
N LEU A 52 1.97 12.76 -12.02
CA LEU A 52 1.60 11.58 -12.81
C LEU A 52 2.80 10.80 -13.33
N ASP A 53 3.86 11.49 -13.73
CA ASP A 53 5.04 10.82 -14.27
C ASP A 53 5.76 10.05 -13.16
N HIS A 54 5.81 10.60 -11.95
CA HIS A 54 6.32 9.91 -10.77
C HIS A 54 5.45 8.70 -10.40
N VAL A 55 4.13 8.86 -10.34
CA VAL A 55 3.19 7.77 -10.06
C VAL A 55 3.29 6.67 -11.13
N ARG A 56 3.32 7.03 -12.42
CA ARG A 56 3.45 6.09 -13.53
C ARG A 56 4.79 5.35 -13.52
N ARG A 57 5.87 5.98 -13.05
CA ARG A 57 7.14 5.31 -12.78
C ARG A 57 6.99 4.27 -11.67
N LEU A 58 6.35 4.58 -10.55
CA LEU A 58 6.30 3.70 -9.38
C LEU A 58 5.36 2.51 -9.54
N VAL A 59 4.18 2.72 -10.13
CA VAL A 59 3.11 1.70 -10.20
C VAL A 59 3.59 0.34 -10.73
N PRO A 60 4.36 0.23 -11.83
CA PRO A 60 4.89 -1.05 -12.30
C PRO A 60 5.73 -1.83 -11.27
N HIS A 61 6.37 -1.13 -10.34
CA HIS A 61 7.24 -1.73 -9.32
C HIS A 61 6.52 -2.03 -8.02
N THR A 62 5.43 -1.31 -7.70
CA THR A 62 4.69 -1.47 -6.44
C THR A 62 3.42 -2.32 -6.55
N ARG A 63 2.85 -2.47 -7.77
CA ARG A 63 1.63 -3.25 -8.00
C ARG A 63 1.85 -4.75 -8.16
N VAL A 64 0.81 -5.54 -7.93
CA VAL A 64 0.79 -6.94 -8.37
C VAL A 64 0.78 -7.01 -9.90
N ALA A 65 1.73 -7.79 -10.43
CA ALA A 65 1.84 -7.99 -11.87
C ALA A 65 0.69 -8.87 -12.38
N PRO A 66 0.11 -8.56 -13.56
CA PRO A 66 -0.91 -9.41 -14.16
C PRO A 66 -0.34 -10.81 -14.44
N THR A 67 -1.03 -11.85 -13.99
CA THR A 67 -0.66 -13.24 -14.26
C THR A 67 -1.93 -14.07 -14.51
N PRO A 68 -1.84 -15.21 -15.21
CA PRO A 68 -3.02 -16.03 -15.46
C PRO A 68 -3.77 -16.38 -14.18
N GLY A 69 -5.06 -16.04 -14.13
CA GLY A 69 -5.92 -16.25 -12.96
C GLY A 69 -5.79 -15.21 -11.85
N VAL A 70 -5.03 -14.13 -12.05
CA VAL A 70 -4.93 -13.01 -11.10
C VAL A 70 -5.21 -11.69 -11.83
N ASP A 71 -6.37 -11.11 -11.56
CA ASP A 71 -6.73 -9.77 -12.01
C ASP A 71 -6.47 -8.77 -10.88
N SER A 72 -6.02 -7.56 -11.22
CA SER A 72 -5.84 -6.50 -10.23
C SER A 72 -6.26 -5.12 -10.73
N ALA A 73 -6.74 -4.31 -9.79
CA ALA A 73 -7.06 -2.89 -10.01
C ALA A 73 -6.44 -2.06 -8.90
N ILE A 74 -5.55 -1.14 -9.28
CA ILE A 74 -4.82 -0.26 -8.36
C ILE A 74 -5.39 1.16 -8.45
N ALA A 75 -5.52 1.81 -7.30
CA ALA A 75 -5.95 3.20 -7.16
C ALA A 75 -4.96 3.96 -6.26
N ILE A 76 -4.78 5.24 -6.53
CA ILE A 76 -4.05 6.15 -5.65
C ILE A 76 -4.96 6.50 -4.47
N SER A 77 -4.43 6.52 -3.25
CA SER A 77 -5.17 6.99 -2.08
C SER A 77 -5.54 8.46 -2.22
N GLY A 78 -6.70 8.86 -1.67
CA GLY A 78 -7.14 10.25 -1.69
C GLY A 78 -6.18 11.21 -0.97
N SER A 79 -5.50 10.76 0.09
CA SER A 79 -4.46 11.55 0.80
C SER A 79 -3.21 11.77 -0.03
N SER A 80 -2.92 10.84 -0.94
CA SER A 80 -1.75 10.88 -1.83
C SER A 80 -2.06 11.56 -3.16
N ALA A 81 -3.32 11.88 -3.41
CA ALA A 81 -3.77 12.65 -4.56
C ALA A 81 -3.78 14.17 -4.28
N GLN A 82 -3.18 14.60 -3.18
CA GLN A 82 -3.09 16.00 -2.76
C GLN A 82 -1.72 16.55 -3.15
N GLY A 83 -1.64 17.68 -3.84
CA GLY A 83 -0.34 18.21 -4.30
C GLY A 83 -0.32 19.70 -4.63
N ARG A 84 -1.48 20.31 -4.89
CA ARG A 84 -1.59 21.74 -5.21
C ARG A 84 -1.88 22.61 -3.99
N ILE A 85 -2.77 22.16 -3.11
CA ILE A 85 -3.24 22.89 -1.93
C ILE A 85 -2.51 22.37 -0.69
N GLN A 86 -2.39 21.06 -0.54
CA GLN A 86 -1.57 20.45 0.50
C GLN A 86 -0.14 20.25 -0.02
N LEU A 87 0.72 21.27 0.16
CA LEU A 87 2.10 21.27 -0.33
C LEU A 87 3.01 20.20 0.31
N PHE A 88 2.59 19.62 1.43
CA PHE A 88 3.27 18.52 2.11
C PHE A 88 2.32 17.32 2.18
N PRO A 89 2.12 16.61 1.07
CA PRO A 89 1.29 15.41 1.09
C PRO A 89 1.90 14.36 2.02
N GLY A 90 1.04 13.47 2.53
CA GLY A 90 1.49 12.28 3.23
C GLY A 90 2.18 11.29 2.28
N ASP A 91 2.44 10.09 2.78
CA ASP A 91 3.04 9.03 1.96
C ASP A 91 2.20 8.74 0.69
N LEU A 92 2.87 8.33 -0.39
CA LEU A 92 2.23 7.97 -1.65
C LEU A 92 1.67 6.53 -1.56
N ASP A 93 0.43 6.45 -1.09
CA ASP A 93 -0.29 5.22 -0.86
C ASP A 93 -1.07 4.76 -2.09
N PHE A 94 -1.03 3.46 -2.33
CA PHE A 94 -1.85 2.78 -3.33
C PHE A 94 -2.74 1.74 -2.66
N PHE A 95 -3.97 1.65 -3.14
CA PHE A 95 -4.88 0.55 -2.81
C PHE A 95 -5.07 -0.33 -4.03
N GLU A 96 -4.66 -1.59 -3.92
CA GLU A 96 -4.86 -2.58 -4.97
C GLU A 96 -5.87 -3.65 -4.55
N ARG A 97 -6.91 -3.82 -5.37
CA ARG A 97 -7.82 -4.96 -5.26
C ARG A 97 -7.31 -6.08 -6.14
N ILE A 98 -7.13 -7.25 -5.56
CA ILE A 98 -6.74 -8.47 -6.28
C ILE A 98 -7.95 -9.41 -6.32
N ASN A 99 -8.25 -9.90 -7.52
CA ASN A 99 -9.25 -10.93 -7.74
C ASN A 99 -8.55 -12.19 -8.27
N ILE A 100 -8.64 -13.29 -7.52
CA ILE A 100 -7.97 -14.55 -7.83
C ILE A 100 -9.00 -15.57 -8.30
N HIS A 101 -8.81 -16.07 -9.51
CA HIS A 101 -9.61 -17.13 -10.12
C HIS A 101 -8.91 -18.46 -9.90
N ALA A 102 -9.40 -19.24 -8.94
CA ALA A 102 -8.86 -20.53 -8.58
C ALA A 102 -9.99 -21.55 -8.34
N PRO A 103 -9.71 -22.86 -8.50
CA PRO A 103 -10.71 -23.90 -8.27
C PRO A 103 -11.12 -24.05 -6.79
N ASP A 104 -10.25 -23.66 -5.86
CA ASP A 104 -10.47 -23.72 -4.42
C ASP A 104 -9.67 -22.65 -3.68
N GLU A 105 -10.02 -22.44 -2.41
CA GLU A 105 -9.42 -21.43 -1.54
C GLU A 105 -7.93 -21.70 -1.27
N ALA A 106 -7.53 -22.98 -1.14
CA ALA A 106 -6.13 -23.34 -0.92
C ALA A 106 -5.25 -22.92 -2.12
N THR A 107 -5.74 -23.14 -3.33
CA THR A 107 -5.09 -22.71 -4.58
C THR A 107 -5.09 -21.19 -4.69
N ALA A 108 -6.19 -20.52 -4.35
CA ALA A 108 -6.25 -19.05 -4.33
C ALA A 108 -5.21 -18.45 -3.37
N HIS A 109 -5.08 -19.01 -2.17
CA HIS A 109 -4.10 -18.61 -1.16
C HIS A 109 -2.66 -18.83 -1.62
N ALA A 110 -2.38 -19.96 -2.26
CA ALA A 110 -1.06 -20.21 -2.86
C ALA A 110 -0.72 -19.18 -3.94
N MET A 111 -1.68 -18.87 -4.83
CA MET A 111 -1.53 -17.85 -5.87
C MET A 111 -1.32 -16.46 -5.28
N LEU A 112 -2.05 -16.10 -4.21
CA LEU A 112 -1.87 -14.81 -3.53
C LEU A 112 -0.46 -14.69 -2.95
N ARG A 113 -0.02 -15.69 -2.15
CA ARG A 113 1.33 -15.69 -1.54
C ARG A 113 2.42 -15.55 -2.60
N ASP A 114 2.29 -16.23 -3.73
CA ASP A 114 3.24 -16.14 -4.84
C ASP A 114 3.20 -14.75 -5.51
N ALA A 115 2.03 -14.19 -5.74
CA ALA A 115 1.88 -12.86 -6.32
C ALA A 115 2.47 -11.75 -5.42
N ILE A 116 2.23 -11.83 -4.11
CA ILE A 116 2.79 -10.92 -3.11
C ILE A 116 4.32 -11.09 -3.04
N HIS A 117 4.82 -12.32 -3.02
CA HIS A 117 6.26 -12.58 -3.00
C HIS A 117 6.98 -12.01 -4.21
N ARG A 118 6.46 -12.26 -5.42
CA ARG A 118 7.03 -11.73 -6.67
C ARG A 118 7.02 -10.22 -6.71
N THR A 119 5.97 -9.59 -6.18
CA THR A 119 5.86 -8.13 -6.06
C THR A 119 6.92 -7.58 -5.12
N ALA A 120 7.07 -8.19 -3.94
CA ALA A 120 8.08 -7.82 -2.94
C ALA A 120 9.51 -7.91 -3.49
N ILE A 121 9.83 -9.02 -4.17
CA ILE A 121 11.17 -9.29 -4.69
C ILE A 121 11.54 -8.38 -5.87
N ARG A 122 10.57 -7.89 -6.65
CA ARG A 122 10.85 -7.06 -7.82
C ARG A 122 11.56 -5.75 -7.47
N ALA A 123 11.25 -5.14 -6.34
CA ALA A 123 11.89 -3.88 -5.97
C ALA A 123 13.40 -4.00 -5.73
N PHE A 124 13.90 -5.19 -5.36
CA PHE A 124 15.34 -5.41 -5.24
C PHE A 124 16.09 -5.31 -6.57
N ALA A 125 15.37 -5.27 -7.70
CA ALA A 125 15.95 -5.00 -9.02
C ALA A 125 16.09 -3.50 -9.32
N GLU A 126 15.49 -2.62 -8.52
CA GLU A 126 15.49 -1.18 -8.73
C GLU A 126 16.48 -0.48 -7.78
N PRO A 127 17.28 0.48 -8.26
CA PRO A 127 18.28 1.16 -7.44
C PRO A 127 17.67 2.17 -6.46
N ASP A 128 16.48 2.67 -6.75
CA ASP A 128 15.82 3.77 -6.08
C ASP A 128 14.47 3.39 -5.46
N ILE A 129 14.05 2.12 -5.53
CA ILE A 129 12.82 1.62 -4.86
C ILE A 129 13.21 0.53 -3.86
N VAL A 130 13.09 0.81 -2.57
CA VAL A 130 13.58 -0.07 -1.51
C VAL A 130 12.39 -0.62 -0.70
N LEU A 131 12.29 -1.96 -0.62
CA LEU A 131 11.35 -2.62 0.30
C LEU A 131 11.77 -2.36 1.75
N VAL A 132 10.86 -1.85 2.56
CA VAL A 132 11.07 -1.67 4.00
C VAL A 132 10.39 -2.78 4.79
N GLU A 133 9.15 -3.09 4.46
CA GLU A 133 8.36 -4.11 5.14
C GLU A 133 7.30 -4.74 4.23
N CYS A 134 6.93 -5.97 4.53
CA CYS A 134 5.79 -6.64 3.95
C CYS A 134 4.97 -7.32 5.04
N ASN A 135 3.67 -7.08 5.06
CA ASN A 135 2.77 -7.76 5.99
C ASN A 135 1.94 -8.77 5.21
N LEU A 136 2.03 -10.03 5.61
CA LEU A 136 1.28 -11.12 5.00
C LEU A 136 0.95 -12.21 6.02
N GLY A 137 -0.34 -12.47 6.17
CA GLY A 137 -0.86 -13.44 7.12
C GLY A 137 -0.79 -12.98 8.57
N VAL A 138 -1.15 -13.88 9.47
CA VAL A 138 -1.29 -13.60 10.91
C VAL A 138 -0.65 -14.68 11.79
N TYR A 139 -0.21 -14.29 12.99
CA TYR A 139 0.25 -15.23 14.00
C TYR A 139 -0.91 -16.06 14.58
N THR A 140 -0.66 -17.35 14.81
CA THR A 140 -1.66 -18.29 15.38
C THR A 140 -1.61 -18.36 16.91
N GLU A 141 -0.54 -17.84 17.51
CA GLU A 141 -0.33 -17.75 18.95
C GLU A 141 0.39 -16.43 19.28
N ALA A 142 0.44 -16.05 20.56
CA ALA A 142 1.18 -14.86 20.96
C ALA A 142 2.70 -15.09 20.83
N VAL A 143 3.41 -14.17 20.19
CA VAL A 143 4.84 -14.25 19.91
C VAL A 143 5.58 -12.97 20.26
N ASP A 144 6.87 -13.08 20.49
CA ASP A 144 7.83 -11.98 20.48
C ASP A 144 8.53 -11.97 19.11
N GLU A 145 8.17 -10.97 18.30
CA GLU A 145 8.75 -10.68 17.00
C GLU A 145 9.80 -9.57 17.17
N ARG A 146 11.07 -9.97 17.29
CA ARG A 146 12.22 -9.04 17.39
C ARG A 146 12.10 -8.02 18.53
N GLY A 147 11.62 -8.46 19.70
CA GLY A 147 11.42 -7.63 20.88
C GLY A 147 10.06 -6.93 20.92
N ARG A 148 9.20 -7.14 19.91
CA ARG A 148 7.82 -6.64 19.91
C ARG A 148 6.85 -7.78 20.19
N LYS A 149 6.01 -7.61 21.20
CA LYS A 149 4.94 -8.57 21.48
C LYS A 149 3.83 -8.44 20.45
N LYS A 150 3.39 -9.58 19.92
CA LYS A 150 2.30 -9.74 18.98
C LYS A 150 1.33 -10.78 19.54
N ASP A 151 0.04 -10.48 19.48
CA ASP A 151 -1.00 -11.40 19.88
C ASP A 151 -1.39 -12.33 18.72
N ALA A 152 -2.13 -13.41 19.02
CA ALA A 152 -2.72 -14.23 17.97
C ALA A 152 -3.71 -13.40 17.15
N GLY A 153 -3.62 -13.48 15.83
CA GLY A 153 -4.39 -12.66 14.89
C GLY A 153 -3.69 -11.38 14.45
N ASP A 154 -2.60 -10.96 15.11
CA ASP A 154 -1.77 -9.87 14.62
C ASP A 154 -1.01 -10.28 13.36
N SER A 155 -0.72 -9.31 12.50
CA SER A 155 0.00 -9.55 11.25
C SER A 155 1.44 -9.99 11.48
N ILE A 156 1.91 -10.85 10.58
CA ILE A 156 3.34 -11.20 10.45
C ILE A 156 4.02 -10.10 9.63
N GLU A 157 4.99 -9.41 10.23
CA GLU A 157 5.77 -8.35 9.58
C GLU A 157 7.10 -8.90 9.04
N TRP A 158 7.10 -9.23 7.75
CA TRP A 158 8.24 -9.75 7.03
C TRP A 158 9.21 -8.63 6.67
N ALA A 159 10.42 -8.69 7.21
CA ALA A 159 11.52 -7.85 6.78
C ALA A 159 12.02 -8.29 5.39
N PRO A 160 12.72 -7.43 4.64
CA PRO A 160 13.25 -7.73 3.32
C PRO A 160 14.03 -9.07 3.27
N ALA A 161 14.84 -9.34 4.30
CA ALA A 161 15.59 -10.59 4.40
C ALA A 161 14.69 -11.83 4.60
N ASP A 162 13.59 -11.72 5.34
CA ASP A 162 12.66 -12.83 5.55
C ASP A 162 11.86 -13.12 4.27
N VAL A 163 11.49 -12.08 3.52
CA VAL A 163 10.82 -12.23 2.22
C VAL A 163 11.73 -13.03 1.28
N VAL A 164 13.02 -12.68 1.21
CA VAL A 164 14.00 -13.44 0.42
C VAL A 164 14.16 -14.87 0.92
N ALA A 165 14.24 -15.07 2.25
CA ALA A 165 14.36 -16.39 2.86
C ALA A 165 13.08 -17.23 2.82
N LYS A 166 11.93 -16.59 2.57
CA LYS A 166 10.57 -17.15 2.75
C LYS A 166 10.30 -17.69 4.15
N GLU A 167 10.97 -17.17 5.16
CA GLU A 167 10.90 -17.69 6.53
C GLU A 167 11.23 -16.59 7.55
N ILE A 168 10.49 -16.59 8.67
CA ILE A 168 10.78 -15.79 9.86
C ILE A 168 10.80 -16.69 11.09
N THR A 169 11.75 -16.44 12.00
CA THR A 169 11.81 -17.08 13.32
C THR A 169 11.46 -16.06 14.41
N VAL A 170 10.49 -16.43 15.25
CA VAL A 170 10.00 -15.64 16.39
C VAL A 170 10.06 -16.48 17.66
N THR A 171 9.82 -15.87 18.83
CA THR A 171 9.80 -16.60 20.10
C THR A 171 8.38 -16.72 20.61
N ALA A 172 7.90 -17.92 20.93
CA ALA A 172 6.58 -18.08 21.53
C ALA A 172 6.55 -17.44 22.93
N VAL A 173 5.54 -16.62 23.21
CA VAL A 173 5.40 -15.97 24.53
C VAL A 173 5.04 -16.98 25.62
N SER A 174 4.42 -18.09 25.25
CA SER A 174 3.93 -19.14 26.14
C SER A 174 5.05 -19.91 26.85
N ASP A 175 6.12 -20.25 26.13
CA ASP A 175 7.19 -21.15 26.61
C ASP A 175 8.61 -20.65 26.29
N GLY A 176 8.76 -19.53 25.58
CA GLY A 176 10.05 -18.97 25.19
C GLY A 176 10.76 -19.77 24.09
N THR A 177 10.11 -20.74 23.46
CA THR A 177 10.73 -21.56 22.41
C THR A 177 10.66 -20.87 21.04
N PRO A 178 11.66 -21.08 20.17
CA PRO A 178 11.61 -20.59 18.80
C PRO A 178 10.44 -21.21 18.02
N ARG A 179 9.76 -20.38 17.24
CA ARG A 179 8.74 -20.75 16.25
C ARG A 179 9.16 -20.23 14.90
N THR A 180 8.95 -21.06 13.88
CA THR A 180 9.32 -20.75 12.51
C THR A 180 8.05 -20.68 11.67
N TYR A 181 7.83 -19.54 11.04
CA TYR A 181 6.72 -19.31 10.11
C TYR A 181 7.27 -19.25 8.70
N ARG A 182 6.69 -20.05 7.80
CA ARG A 182 7.06 -20.08 6.39
C ARG A 182 6.08 -19.27 5.56
N TRP A 183 6.62 -18.53 4.60
CA TRP A 183 5.84 -17.67 3.71
C TRP A 183 4.71 -18.43 3.02
N ASP A 184 5.03 -19.59 2.44
CA ASP A 184 4.09 -20.39 1.66
C ASP A 184 2.96 -21.01 2.51
N GLU A 185 3.12 -21.01 3.84
CA GLU A 185 2.20 -21.56 4.84
C GLU A 185 1.53 -20.46 5.68
N ALA A 186 1.87 -19.19 5.47
CA ALA A 186 1.39 -18.06 6.27
C ALA A 186 -0.15 -18.01 6.32
N PRO A 187 -0.79 -18.04 7.50
CA PRO A 187 -2.25 -18.07 7.61
C PRO A 187 -2.89 -16.79 7.07
N LEU A 188 -3.66 -16.89 5.98
CA LEU A 188 -4.30 -15.75 5.34
C LEU A 188 -5.71 -15.55 5.91
N VAL A 189 -5.80 -14.86 7.05
CA VAL A 189 -7.10 -14.50 7.64
C VAL A 189 -7.51 -13.11 7.16
N GLY A 190 -8.58 -13.04 6.36
CA GLY A 190 -9.13 -11.77 5.87
C GLY A 190 -8.50 -11.23 4.58
N GLY A 191 -7.51 -11.93 4.00
CA GLY A 191 -7.04 -11.69 2.63
C GLY A 191 -6.35 -10.34 2.37
N TRP A 192 -5.84 -9.68 3.41
CA TRP A 192 -5.14 -8.41 3.27
C TRP A 192 -3.61 -8.63 3.33
N PHE A 193 -2.89 -7.70 2.71
CA PHE A 193 -1.45 -7.60 2.75
C PHE A 193 -1.08 -6.11 2.71
N TYR A 194 0.17 -5.80 3.07
CA TYR A 194 0.70 -4.45 2.99
C TYR A 194 2.16 -4.51 2.54
N PHE A 195 2.59 -3.46 1.84
CA PHE A 195 3.98 -3.22 1.52
C PHE A 195 4.35 -1.78 1.91
N GLY A 196 5.47 -1.62 2.59
CA GLY A 196 6.12 -0.33 2.82
C GLY A 196 7.35 -0.19 1.93
N TRP A 197 7.45 0.93 1.22
CA TRP A 197 8.54 1.23 0.29
C TRP A 197 9.13 2.62 0.56
N VAL A 198 10.38 2.82 0.16
CA VAL A 198 11.00 4.16 0.00
C VAL A 198 11.41 4.30 -1.46
N ALA A 199 10.99 5.38 -2.14
CA ALA A 199 11.09 5.52 -3.60
C ALA A 199 11.31 6.95 -4.13
#